data_AF-A0A1M7UWK8-F1
#
_entry.id   AF-A0A1M7UWK8-F1
#
_cell.length_a   1.000
_cell.length_b   1.000
_cell.length_c   1.000
_cell.angle_alpha   90.00
_cell.angle_beta   90.00
_cell.angle_gamma   90.00
#
_symmetry.space_group_name_H-M   'P 1'
#
loop_
_entity.id
_entity.type
_entity.pdbx_description
1 polymer ?
#
loop_
_entity_poly.entity_id
_entity_poly.type
_entity_poly.pdbx_seq_one_letter_code
_entity_poly.pdbx_strand_id
1 'polypeptide(L)'
;MNKPVRIISNTIYGIGVAIAISLGCVALLGSNQMINPDVMIPFTWREQAFMWLAFGAIPMLLACMAVYKFNAIKDSSHKIRNFMLIFFPGFICAACALFIIGLLVVGMVNSFLLH
;
A
#
# COMPACT_ATOMS: atom_id res chain seq x y z
N MET A 1 13.71 -8.09 24.82
CA MET A 1 13.20 -8.29 23.45
C MET A 1 14.32 -8.83 22.59
N ASN A 2 14.09 -9.94 21.89
CA ASN A 2 15.16 -10.64 21.18
C ASN A 2 15.62 -9.82 19.97
N LYS A 3 16.90 -9.42 19.97
CA LYS A 3 17.59 -8.75 18.85
C LYS A 3 17.23 -9.32 17.45
N PRO A 4 17.15 -10.65 17.23
CA PRO A 4 16.78 -11.19 15.92
C PRO A 4 15.37 -10.80 15.44
N VAL A 5 14.37 -10.74 16.33
CA VAL A 5 12.98 -10.43 15.94
C VAL A 5 12.86 -9.00 15.43
N ARG A 6 13.60 -8.08 16.05
CA ARG A 6 13.67 -6.67 15.62
C ARG A 6 14.30 -6.53 14.24
N ILE A 7 15.37 -7.28 13.97
CA ILE A 7 16.06 -7.26 12.67
C ILE A 7 15.13 -7.79 11.57
N ILE A 8 14.50 -8.95 11.80
CA ILE A 8 13.58 -9.57 10.84
C ILE A 8 12.42 -8.60 10.51
N SER A 9 11.80 -8.00 11.54
CA SER A 9 10.72 -7.05 11.34
C SER A 9 11.15 -5.82 10.54
N ASN A 10 12.35 -5.30 10.77
CA ASN A 10 12.88 -4.16 10.02
C ASN A 10 13.17 -4.52 8.56
N THR A 11 13.69 -5.72 8.29
CA THR A 11 13.98 -6.18 6.93
C THR A 11 12.68 -6.34 6.12
N ILE A 12 11.67 -7.00 6.69
CA ILE A 12 10.36 -7.17 6.05
C ILE A 12 9.73 -5.81 5.75
N TYR A 13 9.78 -4.90 6.72
CA TYR A 13 9.28 -3.54 6.53
C TYR A 13 10.04 -2.79 5.44
N GLY A 14 11.38 -2.84 5.43
CA GLY A 14 12.19 -2.18 4.42
C GLY A 14 11.89 -2.66 3.00
N ILE A 15 11.72 -3.99 2.82
CA ILE A 15 11.31 -4.58 1.53
C ILE A 15 9.90 -4.09 1.16
N GLY A 16 8.96 -4.11 2.10
CA GLY A 16 7.60 -3.61 1.89
C GLY A 16 7.56 -2.13 1.47
N VAL A 17 8.37 -1.28 2.11
CA VAL A 17 8.52 0.14 1.74
C VAL A 17 9.07 0.29 0.33
N ALA A 18 10.13 -0.45 -0.01
CA ALA A 18 10.74 -0.37 -1.34
C ALA A 18 9.74 -0.77 -2.45
N ILE A 19 8.97 -1.84 -2.22
CA ILE A 19 7.92 -2.29 -3.15
C ILE A 19 6.80 -1.25 -3.24
N ALA A 20 6.30 -0.73 -2.11
CA ALA A 20 5.24 0.27 -2.08
C ALA A 20 5.64 1.56 -2.78
N ILE A 21 6.87 2.04 -2.61
CA ILE A 21 7.39 3.22 -3.31
C ILE A 21 7.51 2.94 -4.81
N SER A 22 8.06 1.79 -5.20
CA SER A 22 8.22 1.42 -6.61
C SER A 22 6.88 1.34 -7.33
N LEU A 23 5.90 0.66 -6.73
CA LEU A 23 4.54 0.58 -7.26
C LEU A 23 3.84 1.93 -7.23
N GLY A 24 4.05 2.75 -6.19
CA GLY A 24 3.54 4.12 -6.11
C GLY A 24 4.05 5.01 -7.24
N CYS A 25 5.33 4.91 -7.57
CA CYS A 25 5.92 5.60 -8.72
C CYS A 25 5.28 5.13 -10.04
N VAL A 26 5.07 3.82 -10.22
CA VAL A 26 4.39 3.28 -11.42
C VAL A 26 2.92 3.71 -11.46
N ALA A 27 2.23 3.77 -10.33
CA ALA A 27 0.85 4.23 -10.28
C ALA A 27 0.73 5.72 -10.69
N LEU A 28 1.64 6.57 -10.22
CA LEU A 28 1.63 8.01 -10.48
C LEU A 28 2.18 8.38 -11.87
N LEU A 29 3.31 7.80 -12.27
CA LEU A 29 4.06 8.15 -13.49
C LEU A 29 3.91 7.12 -14.62
N GLY A 30 3.24 5.99 -14.35
CA GLY A 30 3.11 4.91 -15.32
C GLY A 30 2.33 5.32 -16.55
N SER A 31 2.68 4.68 -17.67
CA SER A 31 2.00 4.84 -18.95
C SER A 31 0.56 4.31 -18.86
N ASN A 32 -0.37 5.01 -19.52
CA ASN A 32 -1.73 4.53 -19.75
C ASN A 32 -1.81 3.46 -20.86
N GLN A 33 -0.67 2.94 -21.31
CA GLN A 33 -0.64 1.82 -22.24
C GLN A 33 -1.26 0.57 -21.59
N MET A 34 -2.14 -0.06 -22.35
CA MET A 34 -2.72 -1.36 -22.01
C MET A 34 -1.60 -2.40 -22.00
N ILE A 35 -1.55 -3.21 -20.94
CA ILE A 35 -0.53 -4.24 -20.78
C ILE A 35 -0.67 -5.32 -21.85
N ASN A 36 -1.92 -5.69 -22.12
CA ASN A 36 -2.30 -6.60 -23.19
C ASN A 36 -3.63 -6.09 -23.77
N PRO A 37 -3.67 -5.68 -25.05
CA PRO A 37 -4.92 -5.26 -25.69
C PRO A 37 -5.86 -6.42 -26.00
N ASP A 38 -5.36 -7.67 -25.98
CA ASP A 38 -6.12 -8.87 -26.34
C ASP A 38 -6.87 -9.52 -25.16
N VAL A 39 -6.86 -8.92 -23.97
CA VAL A 39 -7.56 -9.47 -22.79
C VAL A 39 -8.96 -8.89 -22.67
N MET A 40 -9.92 -9.73 -22.24
CA MET A 40 -11.33 -9.37 -22.09
C MET A 40 -11.58 -8.18 -21.13
N ILE A 41 -10.63 -7.88 -20.23
CA ILE A 41 -10.62 -6.67 -19.39
C ILE A 41 -9.23 -6.02 -19.52
N PRO A 42 -9.07 -5.00 -20.39
CA PRO A 42 -7.78 -4.36 -20.60
C PRO A 42 -7.42 -3.52 -19.36
N PHE A 43 -6.42 -3.97 -18.61
CA PHE A 43 -5.82 -3.18 -17.54
C PHE A 43 -4.58 -2.43 -18.04
N THR A 44 -4.45 -1.19 -17.62
CA THR A 44 -3.24 -0.38 -17.80
C THR A 44 -2.19 -0.72 -16.73
N TRP A 45 -0.93 -0.38 -17.00
CA TRP A 45 0.18 -0.51 -16.02
C TRP A 45 -0.12 0.23 -14.71
N ARG A 46 -0.84 1.36 -14.79
CA ARG A 46 -1.24 2.14 -13.63
C ARG A 46 -2.27 1.40 -12.79
N GLU A 47 -3.33 0.90 -13.40
CA GLU A 47 -4.40 0.18 -12.70
C GLU A 47 -3.87 -1.10 -12.05
N GLN A 48 -2.98 -1.82 -12.73
CA GLN A 48 -2.35 -3.00 -12.14
C GLN A 48 -1.50 -2.66 -10.92
N ALA A 49 -0.69 -1.60 -11.00
CA ALA A 49 0.09 -1.12 -9.86
C ALA A 49 -0.82 -0.67 -8.69
N PHE A 50 -1.93 0.00 -8.99
CA PHE A 50 -2.94 0.39 -8.00
C PHE A 50 -3.57 -0.83 -7.31
N MET A 51 -3.93 -1.87 -8.06
CA MET A 51 -4.48 -3.11 -7.49
C MET A 51 -3.45 -3.80 -6.58
N TRP A 52 -2.19 -3.89 -7.00
CA TRP A 52 -1.13 -4.47 -6.17
C TRP A 52 -0.87 -3.65 -4.90
N LEU A 53 -0.91 -2.33 -4.97
CA LEU A 53 -0.82 -1.46 -3.80
C LEU A 53 -1.97 -1.68 -2.82
N ALA A 54 -3.20 -1.84 -3.33
CA ALA A 54 -4.37 -2.09 -2.50
C ALA A 54 -4.30 -3.45 -1.80
N PHE A 55 -3.92 -4.51 -2.51
CA PHE A 55 -3.67 -5.83 -1.90
C PHE A 55 -2.53 -5.78 -0.87
N GLY A 56 -1.48 -5.01 -1.16
CA GLY A 56 -0.35 -4.79 -0.27
C GLY A 56 -0.67 -3.95 0.97
N ALA A 57 -1.83 -3.28 1.05
CA ALA A 57 -2.17 -2.40 2.16
C ALA A 57 -2.26 -3.14 3.51
N ILE A 58 -2.90 -4.31 3.52
CA ILE A 58 -3.06 -5.13 4.73
C ILE A 58 -1.70 -5.62 5.29
N PRO A 59 -0.85 -6.32 4.51
CA PRO A 59 0.45 -6.75 5.01
C PRO A 59 1.36 -5.57 5.37
N MET A 60 1.24 -4.43 4.66
CA MET A 60 2.02 -3.24 4.97
C MET A 60 1.62 -2.61 6.30
N LEU A 61 0.32 -2.51 6.60
CA LEU A 61 -0.16 -2.00 7.89
C LEU A 61 0.28 -2.91 9.06
N LEU A 62 0.23 -4.23 8.87
CA LEU A 62 0.74 -5.20 9.85
C LEU A 62 2.26 -5.03 10.06
N ALA A 63 3.03 -4.83 9.00
CA ALA A 63 4.47 -4.59 9.08
C ALA A 63 4.80 -3.26 9.79
N CYS A 64 4.06 -2.18 9.50
CA CYS A 64 4.17 -0.89 10.20
C CYS A 64 3.94 -1.05 11.70
N MET A 65 2.90 -1.79 12.09
CA MET A 65 2.54 -2.00 13.49
C MET A 65 3.55 -2.91 14.22
N ALA A 66 4.07 -3.92 13.52
CA ALA A 66 5.15 -4.77 14.02
C ALA A 66 6.41 -3.95 14.29
N VAL A 67 6.88 -3.14 13.35
CA VAL A 67 8.06 -2.28 13.56
C VAL A 67 7.82 -1.25 14.65
N TYR A 68 6.63 -0.65 14.72
CA TYR A 68 6.31 0.28 15.80
C TYR A 68 6.43 -0.36 17.19
N LYS A 69 5.96 -1.61 17.34
CA LYS A 69 6.02 -2.38 18.59
C LYS A 69 7.44 -2.89 18.89
N PHE A 70 8.11 -3.49 17.91
CA PHE A 70 9.42 -4.14 18.06
C PHE A 70 10.61 -3.18 18.05
N ASN A 71 10.44 -1.96 17.55
CA ASN A 71 11.50 -0.97 17.52
C ASN A 71 11.43 -0.02 18.74
N ALA A 72 10.52 -0.30 19.70
CA ALA A 72 10.32 0.44 20.95
C ALA A 72 10.26 1.97 20.75
N ILE A 73 9.65 2.41 19.64
CA ILE A 73 9.63 3.82 19.22
C ILE A 73 8.89 4.71 20.23
N LYS A 74 8.10 4.08 21.11
CA LYS A 74 7.42 4.71 22.23
C LYS A 74 8.39 5.41 23.21
N ASP A 75 9.64 4.96 23.34
CA ASP A 75 10.68 5.52 24.22
C ASP A 75 11.70 6.42 23.50
N SER A 76 11.49 6.72 22.21
CA SER A 76 12.40 7.56 21.43
C SER A 76 12.09 9.06 21.59
N SER A 77 13.13 9.89 21.71
CA SER A 77 13.04 11.36 21.83
C SER A 77 12.26 12.05 20.69
N HIS A 78 12.20 11.44 19.48
CA HIS A 78 11.44 11.95 18.34
C HIS A 78 10.29 11.03 17.91
N LYS A 79 9.50 10.57 18.88
CA LYS A 79 8.37 9.63 18.70
C LYS A 79 7.43 9.99 17.54
N ILE A 80 7.01 11.26 17.44
CA ILE A 80 6.06 11.70 16.40
C ILE A 80 6.66 11.59 14.99
N ARG A 81 7.92 12.01 14.80
CA ARG A 81 8.59 11.98 13.50
C ARG A 81 8.79 10.54 13.01
N ASN A 82 9.25 9.66 13.90
CA ASN A 82 9.45 8.25 13.56
C ASN A 82 8.12 7.53 13.32
N PHE A 83 7.07 7.89 14.06
CA PHE A 83 5.73 7.36 13.83
C PHE A 83 5.20 7.75 12.44
N MET A 84 5.28 9.04 12.07
CA MET A 84 4.85 9.51 10.75
C MET A 84 5.62 8.83 9.62
N LEU A 85 6.95 8.77 9.70
CA LEU A 85 7.78 8.13 8.67
C LEU A 85 7.43 6.66 8.48
N ILE A 86 7.09 5.95 9.56
CA ILE A 86 6.77 4.52 9.46
C ILE A 86 5.38 4.30 8.87
N PHE A 87 4.40 5.11 9.27
CA PHE A 87 3.02 4.98 8.81
C PHE A 87 2.75 5.56 7.44
N PHE A 88 3.59 6.47 6.94
CA PHE A 88 3.42 7.13 5.65
C PHE A 88 3.18 6.16 4.46
N PRO A 89 4.03 5.12 4.23
CA PRO A 89 3.77 4.16 3.17
C PRO A 89 2.50 3.33 3.40
N GLY A 90 2.18 3.00 4.66
CA GLY A 90 0.92 2.33 5.00
C GLY A 90 -0.30 3.19 4.69
N PHE A 91 -0.21 4.51 4.92
CA PHE A 91 -1.27 5.47 4.62
C PHE A 91 -1.50 5.60 3.11
N ILE A 92 -0.43 5.64 2.31
CA ILE A 92 -0.53 5.66 0.84
C ILE A 92 -1.25 4.41 0.34
N CYS A 93 -0.85 3.21 0.80
CA CYS A 93 -1.52 1.97 0.40
C CYS A 93 -2.99 1.93 0.85
N ALA A 94 -3.30 2.40 2.07
CA ALA A 94 -4.66 2.46 2.58
C ALA A 94 -5.54 3.43 1.78
N ALA A 95 -5.03 4.61 1.41
CA ALA A 95 -5.74 5.55 0.56
C ALA A 95 -6.03 4.96 -0.83
N CYS A 96 -5.07 4.23 -1.42
CA CYS A 96 -5.28 3.52 -2.67
C CYS A 96 -6.37 2.44 -2.55
N ALA A 97 -6.35 1.66 -1.47
CA ALA A 97 -7.37 0.64 -1.23
C ALA A 97 -8.78 1.25 -1.05
N LEU A 98 -8.90 2.34 -0.28
CA LEU A 98 -10.17 3.06 -0.10
C LEU A 98 -10.69 3.64 -1.42
N PHE A 99 -9.80 4.15 -2.28
CA PHE A 99 -10.17 4.65 -3.59
C PHE A 99 -10.76 3.55 -4.49
N ILE A 100 -10.12 2.37 -4.54
CA ILE A 100 -10.64 1.23 -5.30
C ILE A 100 -12.00 0.77 -4.76
N ILE A 101 -12.13 0.64 -3.44
CA ILE A 101 -13.41 0.26 -2.81
C ILE A 101 -14.50 1.29 -3.14
N GLY A 102 -14.18 2.58 -3.08
CA GLY A 102 -15.10 3.66 -3.45
C GLY A 102 -15.56 3.56 -4.91
N LEU A 103 -14.64 3.33 -5.84
CA LEU A 103 -14.98 3.13 -7.26
C LEU A 103 -15.87 1.91 -7.47
N LEU A 104 -15.60 0.80 -6.79
CA LEU A 104 -16.44 -0.40 -6.87
C LEU A 104 -17.85 -0.13 -6.35
N VAL A 105 -17.98 0.54 -5.20
CA VAL A 105 -19.29 0.88 -4.62
C VAL A 105 -20.08 1.82 -5.54
N VAL A 106 -19.45 2.86 -6.09
CA VAL A 106 -20.09 3.76 -7.06
C VAL A 106 -20.51 3.00 -8.32
N GLY A 107 -19.66 2.13 -8.84
CA GLY A 107 -19.98 1.29 -10.01
C GLY A 107 -21.15 0.34 -9.74
N MET A 108 -21.23 -0.24 -8.54
CA MET A 108 -22.37 -1.07 -8.14
C MET A 108 -23.64 -0.24 -8.01
N VAL A 109 -23.61 0.90 -7.31
CA VAL A 109 -24.78 1.76 -7.12
C VAL A 109 -25.32 2.27 -8.46
N ASN A 110 -24.45 2.70 -9.37
CA ASN A 110 -24.86 3.12 -10.72
C ASN A 110 -25.49 1.95 -11.51
N SER A 111 -24.91 0.75 -11.43
CA SER A 111 -25.48 -0.44 -12.07
C SER A 111 -26.86 -0.80 -11.51
N PHE A 112 -27.10 -0.57 -10.22
CA PHE A 112 -28.40 -0.77 -9.59
C PHE A 112 -29.41 0.36 -9.86
N LEU A 113 -28.97 1.60 -10.12
CA LEU A 113 -29.84 2.75 -10.42
C LEU A 113 -30.20 2.90 -11.90
N LEU A 114 -29.36 2.37 -12.81
CA LEU A 114 -29.59 2.37 -14.26
C LEU A 114 -30.41 1.17 -14.76
N HIS A 115 -30.92 0.35 -13.83
CA HIS A 115 -31.73 -0.84 -14.09
C HIS A 115 -33.10 -0.72 -13.41
#